data_AF-A0A562E4D7-F1
#
_entry.id   AF-A0A562E4D7-F1
#
_cell.length_a   1.000
_cell.length_b   1.000
_cell.length_c   1.000
_cell.angle_alpha   90.00
_cell.angle_beta   90.00
_cell.angle_gamma   90.00
#
_symmetry.space_group_name_H-M   'P 1'
#
loop_
_entity.id
_entity.type
_entity.pdbx_description
1 polymer ?
#
loop_
_entity_poly.entity_id
_entity_poly.type
_entity_poly.pdbx_seq_one_letter_code
_entity_poly.pdbx_strand_id
1 'polypeptide(L)'
;MMQSRRIDPLLRRAQEHEDAVARELAERQRAHELQESRLEELRRYAAEYAASQMSAISPAQLANRRAFLDRLESAVEQQSRNVDRSRERL
;
A
#
# COMPACT_ATOMS: atom_id res chain seq x y z
N MET A 1 -15.04 16.39 -50.66
CA MET A 1 -13.78 16.29 -49.88
C MET A 1 -13.71 14.90 -49.28
N MET A 2 -12.79 14.04 -49.72
CA MET A 2 -12.59 12.72 -49.09
C MET A 2 -11.70 12.91 -47.86
N GLN A 3 -12.33 12.94 -46.69
CA GLN A 3 -11.61 12.85 -45.41
C GLN A 3 -10.81 11.54 -45.40
N SER A 4 -9.50 11.64 -45.21
CA SER A 4 -8.59 10.49 -45.24
C SER A 4 -8.93 9.49 -44.13
N ARG A 5 -9.67 8.42 -44.46
CA ARG A 5 -9.95 7.23 -43.62
C ARG A 5 -8.70 6.44 -43.20
N ARG A 6 -7.50 6.88 -43.62
CA ARG A 6 -6.23 6.23 -43.31
C ARG A 6 -5.74 6.51 -41.89
N ILE A 7 -6.25 7.57 -41.25
CA ILE A 7 -5.87 7.95 -39.88
C ILE A 7 -6.78 7.27 -38.83
N ASP A 8 -8.01 6.89 -39.19
CA ASP A 8 -8.97 6.25 -38.28
C ASP A 8 -8.42 5.02 -37.53
N PRO A 9 -7.63 4.11 -38.15
CA PRO A 9 -7.02 2.98 -37.43
C PRO A 9 -5.95 3.42 -36.43
N LEU A 10 -5.19 4.47 -36.75
CA LEU A 10 -4.16 5.01 -35.84
C LEU A 10 -4.82 5.72 -34.66
N LEU A 11 -5.89 6.46 -34.90
CA LEU A 11 -6.68 7.11 -33.85
C LEU A 11 -7.30 6.07 -32.90
N ARG A 12 -7.88 5.00 -33.45
CA ARG A 12 -8.44 3.90 -32.66
C ARG A 12 -7.38 3.22 -31.81
N ARG A 13 -6.19 2.94 -32.38
CA ARG A 13 -5.08 2.34 -31.64
C ARG A 13 -4.57 3.24 -30.53
N ALA A 14 -4.53 4.56 -30.75
CA ALA A 14 -4.16 5.53 -29.72
C ALA A 14 -5.18 5.52 -28.57
N GLN A 15 -6.48 5.52 -28.88
CA GLN A 15 -7.56 5.43 -27.89
C GLN A 15 -7.51 4.13 -27.09
N GLU A 16 -7.33 2.98 -27.75
CA GLU A 16 -7.18 1.68 -27.08
C GLU A 16 -5.96 1.65 -26.14
N HIS A 17 -4.87 2.32 -26.53
CA HIS A 17 -3.68 2.44 -25.69
C HIS A 17 -3.93 3.34 -24.48
N GLU A 18 -4.57 4.50 -24.67
CA GLU A 18 -4.96 5.40 -23.57
C GLU A 18 -5.85 4.69 -22.56
N ASP A 19 -6.87 3.97 -23.02
CA ASP A 19 -7.75 3.18 -22.16
C ASP A 19 -7.00 2.09 -21.39
N ALA A 20 -6.04 1.42 -22.04
CA ALA A 20 -5.22 0.41 -21.40
C ALA A 20 -4.33 1.00 -20.29
N VAL A 21 -3.67 2.12 -20.58
CA VAL A 21 -2.82 2.84 -19.61
C VAL A 21 -3.66 3.36 -18.45
N ALA A 22 -4.85 3.91 -18.70
CA ALA A 22 -5.74 4.41 -17.66
C ALA A 22 -6.20 3.28 -16.72
N ARG A 23 -6.51 2.10 -17.25
CA ARG A 23 -6.87 0.91 -16.45
C ARG A 23 -5.70 0.45 -15.59
N GLU A 24 -4.51 0.36 -16.18
CA GLU A 24 -3.31 -0.06 -15.46
C GLU A 24 -2.97 0.92 -14.32
N LEU A 25 -3.07 2.23 -14.56
CA LEU A 25 -2.88 3.24 -13.53
C LEU A 25 -3.92 3.10 -12.41
N ALA A 26 -5.19 2.90 -12.75
CA ALA A 26 -6.26 2.71 -11.76
C ALA A 26 -6.07 1.43 -10.92
N GLU A 27 -5.50 0.37 -11.49
CA GLU A 27 -5.13 -0.85 -10.74
C GLU A 27 -3.98 -0.58 -9.77
N ARG A 28 -2.93 0.10 -10.21
CA ARG A 28 -1.78 0.47 -9.37
C ARG A 28 -2.19 1.39 -8.24
N GLN A 29 -3.06 2.38 -8.51
CA GLN A 29 -3.60 3.30 -7.51
C GLN A 29 -4.36 2.55 -6.42
N ARG A 30 -5.28 1.65 -6.80
CA ARG A 30 -6.02 0.81 -5.84
C ARG A 30 -5.08 -0.09 -5.02
N ALA A 31 -4.04 -0.64 -5.66
CA ALA A 31 -3.06 -1.45 -4.95
C ALA A 31 -2.23 -0.61 -3.95
N HIS A 32 -1.90 0.64 -4.28
CA HIS A 32 -1.21 1.57 -3.38
C HIS A 32 -2.07 1.94 -2.17
N GLU A 33 -3.33 2.34 -2.40
CA GLU A 33 -4.28 2.67 -1.34
C GLU A 33 -4.47 1.52 -0.34
N LEU A 34 -4.49 0.26 -0.84
CA LEU A 34 -4.54 -0.91 0.01
C LEU A 34 -3.29 -1.07 0.89
N GLN A 35 -2.09 -0.74 0.38
CA GLN A 35 -0.87 -0.78 1.19
C GLN A 35 -0.89 0.32 2.26
N GLU A 36 -1.39 1.50 1.94
CA GLU A 36 -1.53 2.62 2.89
C GLU A 36 -2.51 2.28 4.01
N SER A 37 -3.69 1.76 3.68
CA SER A 37 -4.68 1.32 4.66
C SER A 37 -4.11 0.27 5.63
N ARG A 38 -3.38 -0.72 5.12
CA ARG A 38 -2.69 -1.72 5.95
C ARG A 38 -1.64 -1.12 6.87
N LEU A 39 -0.88 -0.12 6.39
CA LEU A 39 0.12 0.57 7.21
C LEU A 39 -0.56 1.36 8.34
N GLU A 40 -1.66 2.05 8.04
CA GLU A 40 -2.42 2.79 9.03
C GLU A 40 -2.98 1.86 10.12
N GLU A 41 -3.61 0.76 9.73
CA GLU A 41 -4.12 -0.25 10.66
C GLU A 41 -3.01 -0.80 11.56
N LEU A 42 -1.85 -1.13 10.98
CA LEU A 42 -0.73 -1.67 11.74
C LEU A 42 -0.15 -0.66 12.74
N ARG A 43 -0.05 0.61 12.34
CA ARG A 43 0.39 1.71 13.23
C ARG A 43 -0.61 1.95 14.35
N ARG A 44 -1.90 1.92 14.04
CA ARG A 44 -2.97 2.07 15.04
C ARG A 44 -2.93 0.94 16.05
N TYR A 45 -2.86 -0.30 15.57
CA TYR A 45 -2.73 -1.48 16.44
C TYR A 45 -1.48 -1.41 17.32
N ALA A 46 -0.35 -0.93 16.77
CA ALA A 46 0.87 -0.75 17.55
C ALA A 46 0.73 0.28 18.67
N ALA A 47 0.12 1.43 18.37
CA ALA A 47 -0.15 2.45 19.36
C ALA A 47 -1.10 1.95 20.47
N GLU A 48 -2.19 1.29 20.08
CA GLU A 48 -3.17 0.71 21.01
C GLU A 48 -2.53 -0.38 21.89
N TYR A 49 -1.73 -1.26 21.29
CA TYR A 49 -1.04 -2.31 22.04
C TYR A 49 0.00 -1.72 23.01
N ALA A 50 0.76 -0.71 22.60
CA ALA A 50 1.71 -0.04 23.47
C ALA A 50 1.03 0.69 24.64
N ALA A 51 -0.11 1.33 24.39
CA ALA A 51 -0.91 2.03 25.39
C ALA A 51 -1.72 1.09 26.30
N SER A 52 -1.94 -0.16 25.89
CA SER A 52 -2.67 -1.14 26.70
C SER A 52 -2.03 -1.31 28.07
N GLN A 53 -2.79 -1.12 29.14
CA GLN A 53 -2.33 -1.43 30.49
C GLN A 53 -2.18 -2.94 30.62
N MET A 54 -0.93 -3.41 30.64
CA MET A 54 -0.63 -4.81 30.92
C MET A 54 -0.33 -4.95 32.39
N SER A 55 -1.20 -5.64 33.13
CA SER A 55 -0.89 -6.13 34.47
C SER A 55 0.12 -7.26 34.37
N ALA A 56 1.38 -6.92 34.06
CA ALA A 56 2.47 -7.88 34.05
C ALA A 56 2.76 -8.30 35.49
N ILE A 57 2.64 -9.60 35.75
CA ILE A 57 2.87 -10.20 37.08
C ILE A 57 4.20 -10.97 37.13
N SER A 58 4.96 -11.03 36.03
CA SER A 58 6.27 -11.68 35.99
C SER A 58 7.28 -11.04 35.02
N PRO A 59 8.60 -11.19 35.28
CA PRO A 59 9.65 -10.72 34.37
C PRO A 59 9.55 -11.31 32.95
N ALA A 60 9.13 -12.58 32.82
CA ALA A 60 8.94 -13.23 31.52
C ALA A 60 7.84 -12.56 30.69
N GLN A 61 6.74 -12.12 31.32
CA GLN A 61 5.67 -11.39 30.63
C GLN A 61 6.15 -10.02 30.13
N LEU A 62 6.97 -9.32 30.92
CA LEU A 62 7.58 -8.04 30.49
C LEU A 62 8.52 -8.24 29.29
N ALA A 63 9.37 -9.26 29.33
CA ALA A 63 10.27 -9.60 28.23
C ALA A 63 9.49 -9.94 26.94
N ASN A 64 8.43 -10.75 27.05
CA ASN A 64 7.57 -11.10 25.92
C ASN A 64 6.89 -9.87 25.30
N ARG A 65 6.38 -8.94 26.13
CA ARG A 65 5.78 -7.70 25.63
C ARG A 65 6.81 -6.86 24.88
N ARG A 66 8.03 -6.72 25.42
CA ARG A 66 9.08 -5.96 24.73
C ARG A 66 9.41 -6.59 23.37
N ALA A 67 9.62 -7.90 23.33
CA ALA A 67 9.90 -8.62 22.09
C ALA A 67 8.76 -8.50 21.06
N PHE A 68 7.50 -8.47 21.50
CA PHE A 68 6.36 -8.26 20.60
C PHE A 68 6.31 -6.84 20.06
N LEU A 69 6.56 -5.82 20.89
CA LEU A 69 6.65 -4.43 20.45
C LEU A 69 7.75 -4.24 19.39
N ASP A 70 8.92 -4.85 19.61
CA ASP A 70 10.04 -4.77 18.66
C ASP A 70 9.69 -5.41 17.31
N ARG A 71 8.98 -6.56 17.32
CA ARG A 71 8.48 -7.19 16.09
C ARG A 71 7.45 -6.32 15.39
N LEU A 72 6.60 -5.63 16.14
CA LEU A 72 5.55 -4.78 15.60
C LEU A 72 6.14 -3.52 14.96
N GLU A 73 7.16 -2.92 15.57
CA GLU A 73 7.96 -1.84 14.98
C GLU A 73 8.60 -2.29 13.66
N SER A 74 9.28 -3.45 13.65
CA SER A 74 9.86 -4.00 12.42
C SER A 74 8.82 -4.25 11.33
N ALA A 75 7.61 -4.69 11.69
CA ALA A 75 6.53 -4.89 10.74
C ALA A 75 6.02 -3.56 10.16
N VAL A 76 5.89 -2.52 10.99
CA VAL A 76 5.53 -1.16 10.54
C VAL A 76 6.58 -0.62 9.56
N GLU A 77 7.87 -0.78 9.86
CA GLU A 77 8.94 -0.36 8.95
C GLU A 77 8.90 -1.12 7.61
N GLN A 78 8.68 -2.43 7.66
CA GLN A 78 8.56 -3.23 6.45
C GLN A 78 7.37 -2.80 5.60
N GLN A 79 6.21 -2.56 6.23
CA GLN A 79 5.02 -2.12 5.53
C GLN A 79 5.16 -0.69 4.98
N SER A 80 5.87 0.19 5.70
CA SER A 80 6.22 1.53 5.19
C SER A 80 7.02 1.43 3.89
N ARG A 81 8.05 0.57 3.85
CA ARG A 81 8.83 0.32 2.62
C ARG A 81 7.98 -0.25 1.48
N ASN A 82 6.94 -1.03 1.79
CA ASN A 82 6.01 -1.53 0.78
C ASN A 82 5.14 -0.41 0.19
N VAL A 83 4.70 0.55 1.02
CA VAL A 83 3.98 1.75 0.58
C VAL A 83 4.88 2.63 -0.29
N ASP A 84 6.13 2.84 0.12
CA ASP A 84 7.09 3.64 -0.66
C ASP A 84 7.32 3.02 -2.04
N ARG A 85 7.56 1.69 -2.08
CA ARG A 85 7.73 0.96 -3.35
C ARG A 85 6.49 0.94 -4.23
N SER A 86 5.29 0.93 -3.65
CA SER A 86 4.06 0.98 -4.46
C SER A 86 3.83 2.38 -5.00
N ARG A 87 4.20 3.43 -4.24
CA ARG A 87 4.19 4.82 -4.68
C ARG A 87 5.13 5.08 -5.85
N GLU A 88 6.33 4.50 -5.83
CA GLU A 88 7.30 4.58 -6.94
C GLU A 88 6.81 3.95 -8.25
N ARG A 89 5.77 3.11 -8.18
CA ARG A 89 5.19 2.40 -9.34
C ARG A 89 3.90 3.03 -9.87
N LEU A 90 3.37 4.04 -9.18
CA LEU A 90 2.29 4.90 -9.69
C LEU A 90 2.83 5.78 -10.81
#